data_AF-A0A0D0VR40-F1
#
_entry.id   AF-A0A0D0VR40-F1
#
_cell.length_a   1.000
_cell.length_b   1.000
_cell.length_c   1.000
_cell.angle_alpha   90.00
_cell.angle_beta   90.00
_cell.angle_gamma   90.00
#
_symmetry.space_group_name_H-M   'P 1'
#
loop_
_entity.id
_entity.type
_entity.pdbx_description
1 polymer ?
#
loop_
_entity_poly.entity_id
_entity_poly.type
_entity_poly.pdbx_seq_one_letter_code
_entity_poly.pdbx_strand_id
1 'polypeptide(L)'
;MNFNHRTAPRDAPGRDGPEIFYDLNKEENISLYAHSFSPSGKLWCAVLQYAGSDWQRIRVIDTESKTVLEKDLGGSKFTFGVTWGFIYKRSVDYDATSDDYDGIDGSFGMFYHAVGQHQSADIIVWSPPPGEFQFIGKSRVVTVDEKEDNNKRAFLAFDVYKNTKLVTKEMKWVSKGFTGETHYIGSSSAERHFFTSFTDGVPTGHIIAFDSADWDVTHIDGTFPMQEIVPADPEGHQLQSAHLIGGRLLALIYLKHACASVVFIDARNGKPLGSADAEATHGNVAADPETQVPIPKEEARHAKEGQVVIPEHSAITSISCRSDANDFYFTVDTWVAPSYVLKGELIKNKAGRCEVDISSINPSETATQETLVCSQVFYSSYDGTKVPMFICHPHDLDLNRPQPLLLHAYGGFCNPLIPHFDPMFAVFMRNLRGV
;
A
#
# COMPACT_ATOMS: atom_id res chain seq x y z
N MET A 1 -13.35 3.02 -4.02
CA MET A 1 -12.98 3.07 -5.46
C MET A 1 -14.20 2.75 -6.29
N ASN A 2 -14.82 3.76 -6.93
CA ASN A 2 -15.83 3.52 -7.95
C ASN A 2 -15.11 3.18 -9.25
N PHE A 3 -15.05 1.90 -9.60
CA PHE A 3 -14.66 1.49 -10.95
C PHE A 3 -15.79 1.93 -11.89
N ASN A 4 -15.60 3.06 -12.56
CA ASN A 4 -16.50 3.52 -13.61
C ASN A 4 -16.64 2.40 -14.67
N HIS A 5 -17.89 2.01 -14.95
CA HIS A 5 -18.30 0.89 -15.80
C HIS A 5 -17.96 1.02 -17.31
N ARG A 6 -16.79 1.58 -17.68
CA ARG A 6 -16.42 1.80 -19.09
C ARG A 6 -15.11 1.14 -19.55
N THR A 7 -14.54 0.23 -18.78
CA THR A 7 -13.26 -0.42 -19.15
C THR A 7 -13.47 -1.87 -19.60
N ALA A 8 -13.83 -2.04 -20.88
CA ALA A 8 -13.38 -3.14 -21.74
C ALA A 8 -13.86 -2.88 -23.18
N PRO A 9 -12.99 -2.95 -24.21
CA PRO A 9 -13.45 -3.07 -25.59
C PRO A 9 -14.25 -4.37 -25.72
N ARG A 10 -15.49 -4.28 -26.21
CA ARG A 10 -16.42 -5.43 -26.34
C ARG A 10 -16.01 -6.48 -27.39
N ASP A 11 -14.94 -6.25 -28.14
CA ASP A 11 -14.75 -6.92 -29.43
C ASP A 11 -13.47 -7.77 -29.55
N ALA A 12 -12.85 -8.19 -28.45
CA ALA A 12 -11.84 -9.26 -28.49
C ALA A 12 -12.54 -10.63 -28.35
N PRO A 13 -12.55 -11.49 -29.38
CA PRO A 13 -13.23 -12.78 -29.31
C PRO A 13 -12.55 -13.68 -28.26
N GLY A 14 -13.32 -14.10 -27.23
CA GLY A 14 -12.88 -15.08 -26.23
C GLY A 14 -12.53 -14.53 -24.83
N ARG A 15 -12.81 -13.25 -24.53
CA ARG A 15 -12.79 -12.75 -23.15
C ARG A 15 -14.14 -12.13 -22.82
N ASP A 16 -14.97 -12.88 -22.11
CA ASP A 16 -16.08 -12.27 -21.38
C ASP A 16 -15.49 -11.16 -20.49
N GLY A 17 -16.07 -9.97 -20.56
CA GLY A 17 -15.62 -8.82 -19.77
C GLY A 17 -15.67 -9.10 -18.26
N PRO A 18 -15.23 -8.14 -17.42
CA PRO A 18 -15.27 -8.33 -15.97
C PRO A 18 -16.71 -8.64 -15.51
N GLU A 19 -16.85 -9.65 -14.66
CA GLU A 19 -18.12 -10.02 -14.04
C GLU A 19 -18.31 -9.25 -12.72
N ILE A 20 -19.55 -8.85 -12.43
CA ILE A 20 -19.90 -8.30 -11.13
C ILE A 20 -19.88 -9.43 -10.09
N PHE A 21 -18.91 -9.36 -9.17
CA PHE A 21 -18.79 -10.29 -8.06
C PHE A 21 -19.60 -9.86 -6.82
N TYR A 22 -19.44 -8.60 -6.39
CA TYR A 22 -20.15 -8.02 -5.25
C TYR A 22 -20.55 -6.58 -5.57
N ASP A 23 -21.81 -6.23 -5.32
CA ASP A 23 -22.40 -4.95 -5.74
C ASP A 23 -22.92 -4.16 -4.52
N LEU A 24 -22.05 -3.29 -4.00
CA LEU A 24 -22.36 -2.42 -2.86
C LEU A 24 -23.46 -1.41 -3.18
N ASN A 25 -23.75 -1.11 -4.45
CA ASN A 25 -24.83 -0.17 -4.79
C ASN A 25 -26.22 -0.72 -4.43
N LYS A 26 -26.31 -2.03 -4.15
CA LYS A 26 -27.54 -2.68 -3.66
C LYS A 26 -27.68 -2.62 -2.14
N GLU A 27 -26.67 -2.12 -1.44
CA GLU A 27 -26.62 -2.03 0.02
C GLU A 27 -26.72 -0.56 0.45
N GLU A 28 -27.79 -0.21 1.16
CA GLU A 28 -28.06 1.16 1.56
C GLU A 28 -27.17 1.59 2.74
N ASN A 29 -26.52 2.75 2.64
CA ASN A 29 -25.66 3.32 3.68
C ASN A 29 -24.51 2.40 4.13
N ILE A 30 -24.01 1.54 3.24
CA ILE A 30 -22.88 0.66 3.50
C ILE A 30 -21.73 0.99 2.55
N SER A 31 -20.51 1.14 3.07
CA SER A 31 -19.29 1.30 2.28
C SER A 31 -18.31 0.17 2.57
N LEU A 32 -17.50 -0.19 1.56
CA LEU A 32 -16.38 -1.10 1.74
C LEU A 32 -15.14 -0.30 2.16
N TYR A 33 -14.66 -0.57 3.37
CA TYR A 33 -13.48 0.07 3.94
C TYR A 33 -12.20 -0.63 3.53
N ALA A 34 -12.19 -1.97 3.65
CA ALA A 34 -11.06 -2.81 3.29
C ALA A 34 -11.57 -4.18 2.84
N HIS A 35 -10.69 -4.94 2.19
CA HIS A 35 -11.03 -6.28 1.76
C HIS A 35 -9.77 -7.14 1.61
N SER A 36 -9.94 -8.45 1.55
CA SER A 36 -8.86 -9.36 1.19
C SER A 36 -9.40 -10.66 0.58
N PHE A 37 -8.57 -11.33 -0.21
CA PHE A 37 -8.83 -12.67 -0.75
C PHE A 37 -7.95 -13.70 -0.08
N SER A 38 -8.49 -14.90 0.13
CA SER A 38 -7.70 -16.02 0.63
C SER A 38 -6.55 -16.37 -0.31
N PRO A 39 -5.46 -16.98 0.18
CA PRO A 39 -4.37 -17.44 -0.69
C PRO A 39 -4.86 -18.35 -1.81
N SER A 40 -5.93 -19.12 -1.55
CA SER A 40 -6.60 -19.97 -2.54
C SER A 40 -7.54 -19.22 -3.50
N GLY A 41 -7.84 -17.95 -3.22
CA GLY A 41 -8.86 -17.16 -3.93
C GLY A 41 -10.30 -17.59 -3.67
N LYS A 42 -10.55 -18.65 -2.89
CA LYS A 42 -11.89 -19.22 -2.64
C LYS A 42 -12.75 -18.41 -1.69
N LEU A 43 -12.14 -17.63 -0.80
CA LEU A 43 -12.86 -16.81 0.15
C LEU A 43 -12.50 -15.34 -0.08
N TRP A 44 -13.50 -14.48 -0.03
CA TRP A 44 -13.34 -13.04 -0.02
C TRP A 44 -13.92 -12.48 1.27
N CYS A 45 -13.14 -11.62 1.91
CA CYS A 45 -13.52 -10.94 3.13
C CYS A 45 -13.75 -9.46 2.82
N ALA A 46 -14.93 -8.96 3.17
CA ALA A 46 -15.29 -7.54 3.09
C ALA A 46 -15.33 -6.94 4.49
N VAL A 47 -14.63 -5.82 4.69
CA VAL A 47 -14.74 -5.00 5.90
C VAL A 47 -15.63 -3.81 5.56
N LEU A 48 -16.81 -3.77 6.17
CA LEU A 48 -17.90 -2.88 5.83
C LEU A 48 -18.09 -1.83 6.92
N GLN A 49 -18.35 -0.59 6.52
CA GLN A 49 -18.82 0.48 7.43
C GLN A 49 -20.29 0.75 7.17
N TYR A 50 -21.04 0.90 8.24
CA TYR A 50 -22.46 1.25 8.20
C TYR A 50 -22.59 2.72 8.60
N ALA A 51 -23.23 3.52 7.74
CA ALA A 51 -23.43 4.96 7.92
C ALA A 51 -22.13 5.76 8.21
N GLY A 52 -20.99 5.29 7.71
CA GLY A 52 -19.68 5.92 7.94
C GLY A 52 -19.11 5.71 9.35
N SER A 53 -19.66 4.79 10.13
CA SER A 53 -19.11 4.44 11.45
C SER A 53 -17.68 3.92 11.36
N ASP A 54 -16.86 4.24 12.35
CA ASP A 54 -15.55 3.62 12.52
C ASP A 54 -15.69 2.14 12.95
N TRP A 55 -16.82 1.79 13.58
CA TRP A 55 -17.19 0.39 13.85
C TRP A 55 -17.51 -0.30 12.53
N GLN A 56 -16.86 -1.43 12.35
CA GLN A 56 -16.83 -2.18 11.11
C GLN A 56 -17.38 -3.57 11.32
N ARG A 57 -18.03 -4.08 10.28
CA ARG A 57 -18.49 -5.46 10.23
C ARG A 57 -17.71 -6.23 9.19
N ILE A 58 -17.37 -7.47 9.50
CA ILE A 58 -16.62 -8.33 8.61
C ILE A 58 -17.55 -9.38 8.01
N ARG A 59 -17.61 -9.43 6.68
CA ARG A 59 -18.40 -10.40 5.91
C ARG A 59 -17.49 -11.33 5.14
N VAL A 60 -17.77 -12.63 5.18
CA VAL A 60 -17.03 -13.66 4.42
C VAL A 60 -17.92 -14.24 3.35
N ILE A 61 -17.44 -14.24 2.11
CA ILE A 61 -18.14 -14.70 0.92
C ILE A 61 -17.30 -15.77 0.23
N ASP A 62 -17.93 -16.87 -0.15
CA ASP A 62 -17.33 -17.85 -1.05
C ASP A 62 -17.30 -17.30 -2.47
N THR A 63 -16.13 -17.27 -3.10
CA THR A 63 -15.94 -16.54 -4.38
C THR A 63 -16.53 -17.25 -5.59
N GLU A 64 -16.72 -18.57 -5.51
CA GLU A 64 -17.24 -19.39 -6.59
C GLU A 64 -18.77 -19.40 -6.58
N SER A 65 -19.37 -19.72 -5.43
CA SER A 65 -20.83 -19.76 -5.25
C SER A 65 -21.46 -18.40 -4.97
N LYS A 66 -20.65 -17.39 -4.60
CA LYS A 66 -21.08 -16.05 -4.17
C LYS A 66 -21.97 -16.04 -2.93
N THR A 67 -21.98 -17.14 -2.18
CA THR A 67 -22.76 -17.24 -0.94
C THR A 67 -22.04 -16.55 0.21
N VAL A 68 -22.80 -15.80 1.00
CA VAL A 68 -22.31 -15.26 2.27
C VAL A 68 -22.18 -16.40 3.27
N LEU A 69 -20.95 -16.70 3.68
CA LEU A 69 -20.64 -17.71 4.70
C LEU A 69 -20.72 -17.11 6.11
N GLU A 70 -20.22 -15.89 6.27
CA GLU A 70 -20.32 -15.11 7.51
C GLU A 70 -20.95 -13.76 7.20
N LYS A 71 -22.06 -13.43 7.85
CA LYS A 71 -22.82 -12.22 7.48
C LYS A 71 -22.18 -10.95 8.02
N ASP A 72 -21.94 -10.87 9.32
CA ASP A 72 -21.36 -9.72 10.00
C ASP A 72 -20.68 -10.18 11.31
N LEU A 73 -19.34 -10.14 11.36
CA LEU A 73 -18.58 -10.23 12.61
C LEU A 73 -18.36 -8.81 13.15
N GLY A 74 -18.73 -8.58 14.41
CA GLY A 74 -18.69 -7.25 15.04
C GLY A 74 -17.45 -6.99 15.90
N GLY A 75 -17.49 -5.88 16.65
CA GLY A 75 -16.44 -5.49 17.60
C GLY A 75 -15.14 -5.02 16.96
N SER A 76 -15.13 -4.72 15.67
CA SER A 76 -13.94 -4.33 14.90
C SER A 76 -13.95 -2.83 14.58
N LYS A 77 -12.78 -2.17 14.61
CA LYS A 77 -12.64 -0.73 14.30
C LYS A 77 -11.29 -0.46 13.65
N PHE A 78 -11.22 0.35 12.59
CA PHE A 78 -10.00 0.61 11.80
C PHE A 78 -9.25 -0.68 11.39
N THR A 79 -9.99 -1.64 10.85
CA THR A 79 -9.49 -2.94 10.37
C THR A 79 -9.21 -2.85 8.88
N PHE A 80 -7.93 -2.86 8.50
CA PHE A 80 -7.49 -2.66 7.11
C PHE A 80 -7.38 -3.96 6.29
N GLY A 81 -8.01 -5.04 6.78
CA GLY A 81 -8.04 -6.36 6.14
C GLY A 81 -8.00 -7.48 7.17
N VAL A 82 -8.09 -8.72 6.69
CA VAL A 82 -7.91 -9.93 7.51
C VAL A 82 -6.68 -10.69 7.07
N THR A 83 -6.00 -11.32 8.02
CA THR A 83 -4.85 -12.17 7.73
C THR A 83 -5.31 -13.62 7.58
N TRP A 84 -4.85 -14.30 6.52
CA TRP A 84 -5.37 -15.63 6.17
C TRP A 84 -4.79 -16.76 7.01
N GLY A 85 -5.72 -17.61 7.48
CA GLY A 85 -5.83 -18.03 8.89
C GLY A 85 -7.07 -17.42 9.56
N PHE A 86 -7.76 -16.48 8.89
CA PHE A 86 -8.90 -15.67 9.36
C PHE A 86 -8.70 -15.06 10.75
N ILE A 87 -7.60 -14.30 10.84
CA ILE A 87 -7.24 -13.50 11.99
C ILE A 87 -7.63 -12.05 11.74
N TYR A 88 -8.33 -11.45 12.71
CA TYR A 88 -8.84 -10.09 12.63
C TYR A 88 -8.71 -9.34 13.96
N LYS A 89 -8.83 -8.02 13.89
CA LYS A 89 -8.80 -7.12 15.05
C LYS A 89 -10.19 -7.04 15.67
N ARG A 90 -10.31 -7.24 16.99
CA ARG A 90 -11.57 -7.08 17.74
C ARG A 90 -11.32 -6.47 19.11
N SER A 91 -12.26 -5.69 19.62
CA SER A 91 -12.23 -5.22 21.01
C SER A 91 -12.22 -6.44 21.95
N VAL A 92 -11.35 -6.41 22.97
CA VAL A 92 -11.16 -7.54 23.90
C VAL A 92 -12.40 -7.76 24.77
N ASP A 93 -13.06 -6.68 25.16
CA ASP A 93 -14.24 -6.69 26.04
C ASP A 93 -15.57 -6.76 25.26
N TYR A 94 -15.51 -7.03 23.96
CA TYR A 94 -16.69 -7.17 23.12
C TYR A 94 -17.49 -8.43 23.44
N ASP A 95 -18.79 -8.28 23.68
CA ASP A 95 -19.71 -9.40 23.84
C ASP A 95 -20.08 -10.01 22.48
N ALA A 96 -19.30 -11.01 22.08
CA ALA A 96 -19.52 -11.77 20.85
C ALA A 96 -20.76 -12.68 20.88
N THR A 97 -21.57 -12.65 21.95
CA THR A 97 -22.90 -13.29 22.00
C THR A 97 -24.04 -12.30 21.77
N SER A 98 -23.75 -10.99 21.73
CA SER A 98 -24.73 -9.96 21.50
C SER A 98 -25.01 -9.75 20.01
N ASP A 99 -26.20 -9.23 19.71
CA ASP A 99 -26.57 -8.74 18.37
C ASP A 99 -26.11 -7.28 18.13
N ASP A 100 -25.34 -6.71 19.06
CA ASP A 100 -24.70 -5.41 18.88
C ASP A 100 -23.35 -5.61 18.20
N TYR A 101 -23.23 -5.09 16.98
CA TYR A 101 -21.99 -5.22 16.19
C TYR A 101 -20.96 -4.15 16.53
N ASP A 102 -21.39 -3.08 17.20
CA ASP A 102 -20.51 -2.04 17.67
C ASP A 102 -19.86 -2.52 18.97
N GLY A 103 -18.56 -2.30 19.10
CA GLY A 103 -17.84 -2.65 20.31
C GLY A 103 -17.81 -1.52 21.32
N ILE A 104 -17.06 -1.76 22.38
CA ILE A 104 -16.70 -0.75 23.36
C ILE A 104 -15.30 -0.23 23.00
N ASP A 105 -15.15 1.09 22.96
CA ASP A 105 -13.83 1.72 22.82
C ASP A 105 -12.93 1.27 23.99
N GLY A 106 -11.72 0.82 23.66
CA GLY A 106 -10.80 0.23 24.63
C GLY A 106 -9.67 -0.53 23.96
N SER A 107 -9.21 -1.59 24.60
CA SER A 107 -8.12 -2.43 24.09
C SER A 107 -8.60 -3.37 22.98
N PHE A 108 -7.83 -3.45 21.89
CA PHE A 108 -8.08 -4.36 20.77
C PHE A 108 -7.08 -5.52 20.78
N GLY A 109 -7.57 -6.73 20.58
CA GLY A 109 -6.76 -7.94 20.42
C GLY A 109 -6.87 -8.51 19.01
N MET A 110 -6.15 -9.61 18.78
CA MET A 110 -6.22 -10.38 17.55
C MET A 110 -6.90 -11.71 17.81
N PHE A 111 -7.89 -12.02 16.97
CA PHE A 111 -8.76 -13.18 17.14
C PHE A 111 -8.73 -14.02 15.87
N TYR A 112 -8.61 -15.33 16.05
CA TYR A 112 -8.81 -16.34 15.02
C TYR A 112 -10.29 -16.72 15.00
N HIS A 113 -10.92 -16.62 13.83
CA HIS A 113 -12.27 -17.12 13.60
C HIS A 113 -12.24 -18.35 12.71
N ALA A 114 -12.94 -19.41 13.14
CA ALA A 114 -13.18 -20.57 12.31
C ALA A 114 -14.48 -20.34 11.51
N VAL A 115 -14.36 -20.12 10.20
CA VAL A 115 -15.53 -19.90 9.32
C VAL A 115 -16.55 -21.03 9.51
N GLY A 116 -17.80 -20.66 9.72
CA GLY A 116 -18.94 -21.51 10.04
C GLY A 116 -19.19 -21.69 11.54
N GLN A 117 -18.33 -21.17 12.43
CA GLN A 117 -18.54 -21.17 13.87
C GLN A 117 -19.10 -19.83 14.34
N HIS A 118 -19.80 -19.84 15.48
CA HIS A 118 -20.26 -18.60 16.10
C HIS A 118 -19.06 -17.73 16.56
N GLN A 119 -19.14 -16.41 16.46
CA GLN A 119 -18.05 -15.47 16.81
C GLN A 119 -17.58 -15.61 18.28
N SER A 120 -18.46 -16.09 19.17
CA SER A 120 -18.10 -16.39 20.57
C SER A 120 -17.15 -17.58 20.73
N ALA A 121 -16.95 -18.39 19.69
CA ALA A 121 -15.98 -19.49 19.66
C ALA A 121 -14.58 -19.04 19.20
N ASP A 122 -14.43 -17.76 18.86
CA ASP A 122 -13.16 -17.21 18.39
C ASP A 122 -12.06 -17.34 19.44
N ILE A 123 -10.86 -17.62 18.97
CA ILE A 123 -9.70 -17.84 19.82
C ILE A 123 -8.85 -16.58 19.81
N ILE A 124 -8.56 -16.04 20.99
CA ILE A 124 -7.64 -14.92 21.12
C ILE A 124 -6.21 -15.38 20.80
N VAL A 125 -5.69 -14.89 19.68
CA VAL A 125 -4.32 -15.16 19.21
C VAL A 125 -3.34 -14.29 19.99
N TRP A 126 -3.73 -13.05 20.22
CA TRP A 126 -2.93 -12.07 20.94
C TRP A 126 -3.83 -11.11 21.70
N SER A 127 -3.49 -10.87 22.97
CA SER A 127 -4.06 -9.81 23.79
C SER A 127 -3.03 -8.71 23.98
N PRO A 128 -3.42 -7.43 23.90
CA PRO A 128 -2.54 -6.35 24.32
C PRO A 128 -2.21 -6.47 25.81
N PRO A 129 -0.98 -6.10 26.23
CA PRO A 129 -0.73 -5.79 27.64
C PRO A 129 -1.56 -4.56 28.07
N PRO A 130 -1.60 -4.18 29.36
CA PRO A 130 -2.33 -2.99 29.81
C PRO A 130 -1.93 -1.74 29.00
N GLY A 131 -2.89 -1.10 28.32
CA GLY A 131 -2.67 0.04 27.41
C GLY A 131 -3.61 0.02 26.19
N GLU A 132 -3.56 1.06 25.37
CA GLU A 132 -4.27 1.12 24.08
C GLU A 132 -3.33 0.71 22.94
N PHE A 133 -3.72 -0.27 22.10
CA PHE A 133 -2.88 -0.77 21.00
C PHE A 133 -3.60 -0.69 19.66
N GLN A 134 -2.85 -0.36 18.61
CA GLN A 134 -3.31 -0.41 17.23
C GLN A 134 -2.54 -1.48 16.46
N PHE A 135 -3.27 -2.23 15.64
CA PHE A 135 -2.73 -3.31 14.82
C PHE A 135 -2.57 -2.84 13.37
N ILE A 136 -1.43 -3.16 12.77
CA ILE A 136 -1.20 -3.07 11.32
C ILE A 136 -0.39 -4.31 10.91
N GLY A 137 -0.92 -5.24 10.12
CA GLY A 137 -0.10 -6.37 9.68
C GLY A 137 -0.71 -7.32 8.66
N LYS A 138 0.16 -7.89 7.81
CA LYS A 138 -0.16 -8.93 6.82
C LYS A 138 0.59 -10.23 7.12
N SER A 139 -0.19 -11.32 7.17
CA SER A 139 0.12 -12.76 7.02
C SER A 139 1.25 -13.38 7.82
N ARG A 140 2.51 -12.91 7.77
CA ARG A 140 3.63 -13.60 8.43
C ARG A 140 4.07 -12.92 9.71
N VAL A 141 4.42 -11.63 9.61
CA VAL A 141 4.89 -10.83 10.73
C VAL A 141 3.86 -9.74 10.98
N VAL A 142 3.25 -9.73 12.16
CA VAL A 142 2.28 -8.69 12.55
C VAL A 142 2.99 -7.62 13.33
N THR A 143 2.93 -6.35 12.90
CA THR A 143 3.43 -5.22 13.67
C THR A 143 2.32 -4.60 14.53
N VAL A 144 2.58 -4.40 15.82
CA VAL A 144 1.65 -3.72 16.73
C VAL A 144 2.28 -2.42 17.21
N ASP A 145 1.51 -1.34 17.18
CA ASP A 145 1.89 -0.03 17.73
C ASP A 145 1.17 0.21 19.07
N GLU A 146 1.93 0.57 20.10
CA GLU A 146 1.41 0.94 21.43
C GLU A 146 1.06 2.43 21.45
N LYS A 147 -0.21 2.77 21.68
CA LYS A 147 -0.74 4.14 21.66
C LYS A 147 -0.54 4.88 22.99
N GLU A 148 0.44 4.51 23.82
CA GLU A 148 0.78 5.31 25.01
C GLU A 148 2.09 6.07 24.81
N ASP A 149 2.01 7.40 24.90
CA ASP A 149 3.11 8.36 24.83
C ASP A 149 3.94 8.26 23.52
N ASN A 150 4.09 9.38 22.81
CA ASN A 150 4.99 9.44 21.66
C ASN A 150 6.43 9.03 22.03
N ASN A 151 6.81 9.02 23.32
CA ASN A 151 8.11 8.55 23.79
C ASN A 151 8.20 7.04 24.11
N LYS A 152 7.10 6.28 24.02
CA LYS A 152 7.07 4.85 24.39
C LYS A 152 6.50 3.90 23.33
N ARG A 153 6.04 4.41 22.19
CA ARG A 153 5.62 3.57 21.04
C ARG A 153 6.66 2.49 20.76
N ALA A 154 6.22 1.24 20.65
CA ALA A 154 7.09 0.10 20.37
C ALA A 154 6.45 -0.76 19.30
N PHE A 155 7.26 -1.34 18.40
CA PHE A 155 6.76 -2.25 17.38
C PHE A 155 7.01 -3.70 17.82
N LEU A 156 5.94 -4.32 18.29
CA LEU A 156 5.93 -5.75 18.54
C LEU A 156 5.83 -6.46 17.20
N ALA A 157 6.61 -7.52 17.01
CA ALA A 157 6.32 -8.44 15.93
C ALA A 157 6.15 -9.86 16.41
N PHE A 158 5.33 -10.62 15.69
CA PHE A 158 5.24 -12.05 15.94
C PHE A 158 4.94 -12.80 14.64
N ASP A 159 5.53 -13.98 14.54
CA ASP A 159 5.30 -14.89 13.43
C ASP A 159 4.03 -15.72 13.70
N VAL A 160 2.97 -15.43 12.96
CA VAL A 160 1.68 -16.10 13.10
C VAL A 160 1.76 -17.60 12.76
N TYR A 161 2.65 -18.00 11.86
CA TYR A 161 2.77 -19.39 11.38
C TYR A 161 3.74 -20.25 12.19
N LYS A 162 4.73 -19.64 12.88
CA LYS A 162 5.58 -20.38 13.85
C LYS A 162 4.85 -20.71 15.15
N ASN A 163 3.70 -20.09 15.40
CA ASN A 163 2.83 -20.44 16.52
C ASN A 163 2.08 -21.76 16.27
N THR A 164 2.69 -22.89 16.67
CA THR A 164 2.04 -24.22 16.62
C THR A 164 0.89 -24.39 17.62
N LYS A 165 0.58 -23.36 18.42
CA LYS A 165 -0.59 -23.26 19.30
C LYS A 165 -1.29 -21.92 19.01
N LEU A 166 -2.62 -21.95 18.92
CA LEU A 166 -3.46 -20.77 18.62
C LEU A 166 -3.32 -19.61 19.63
N VAL A 167 -2.69 -19.84 20.79
CA VAL A 167 -2.37 -18.81 21.80
C VAL A 167 -0.86 -18.56 21.79
N THR A 168 -0.46 -17.36 21.41
CA THR A 168 0.94 -16.94 21.30
C THR A 168 1.62 -16.90 22.68
N LYS A 169 2.75 -17.59 22.86
CA LYS A 169 3.55 -17.53 24.11
C LYS A 169 4.93 -16.88 23.95
N GLU A 170 5.42 -16.75 22.72
CA GLU A 170 6.75 -16.20 22.42
C GLU A 170 6.62 -15.00 21.47
N MET A 171 6.49 -13.81 22.04
CA MET A 171 6.41 -12.56 21.29
C MET A 171 7.76 -11.85 21.36
N LYS A 172 8.39 -11.58 20.22
CA LYS A 172 9.72 -10.95 20.16
C LYS A 172 9.61 -9.53 19.65
N TRP A 173 10.28 -8.59 20.30
CA TRP A 173 10.22 -7.18 19.92
C TRP A 173 11.11 -6.91 18.70
N VAL A 174 10.52 -6.41 17.62
CA VAL A 174 11.28 -5.97 16.43
C VAL A 174 11.95 -4.63 16.69
N SER A 175 11.28 -3.74 17.43
CA SER A 175 11.90 -2.57 18.06
C SER A 175 11.35 -2.37 19.48
N LYS A 176 12.16 -1.82 20.38
CA LYS A 176 11.78 -1.52 21.77
C LYS A 176 11.88 -0.01 22.02
N GLY A 177 10.78 0.61 22.43
CA GLY A 177 10.69 2.05 22.67
C GLY A 177 10.65 2.88 21.38
N PHE A 178 10.30 4.17 21.50
CA PHE A 178 10.12 5.02 20.32
C PHE A 178 11.45 5.62 19.89
N THR A 179 12.00 5.07 18.81
CA THR A 179 13.13 5.67 18.08
C THR A 179 12.72 6.16 16.68
N GLY A 180 11.47 5.89 16.27
CA GLY A 180 10.92 6.17 14.94
C GLY A 180 9.87 5.13 14.56
N GLU A 181 9.44 5.13 13.30
CA GLU A 181 8.44 4.17 12.78
C GLU A 181 9.13 2.99 12.07
N THR A 182 8.56 1.79 12.19
CA THR A 182 9.02 0.61 11.45
C THR A 182 7.81 -0.14 10.89
N HIS A 183 7.77 -0.33 9.56
CA HIS A 183 6.65 -0.98 8.88
C HIS A 183 7.11 -2.20 8.11
N TYR A 184 6.39 -3.31 8.26
CA TYR A 184 6.69 -4.55 7.54
C TYR A 184 6.32 -4.44 6.05
N ILE A 185 7.24 -4.84 5.18
CA ILE A 185 7.06 -4.84 3.72
C ILE A 185 6.63 -6.23 3.23
N GLY A 186 7.37 -7.27 3.62
CA GLY A 186 7.18 -8.63 3.14
C GLY A 186 8.38 -9.54 3.37
N SER A 187 8.27 -10.81 2.97
CA SER A 187 9.37 -11.78 3.01
C SER A 187 9.81 -12.20 1.62
N SER A 188 11.11 -12.40 1.44
CA SER A 188 11.62 -13.12 0.27
C SER A 188 11.35 -14.64 0.37
N SER A 189 11.55 -15.34 -0.75
CA SER A 189 11.55 -16.82 -0.77
C SER A 189 12.66 -17.44 0.07
N ALA A 190 13.69 -16.67 0.44
CA ALA A 190 14.77 -17.11 1.32
C ALA A 190 14.45 -16.87 2.80
N GLU A 191 13.19 -16.54 3.14
CA GLU A 191 12.74 -16.28 4.51
C GLU A 191 13.45 -15.07 5.17
N ARG A 192 13.88 -14.10 4.35
CA ARG A 192 14.31 -12.76 4.79
C ARG A 192 13.11 -11.83 4.92
N HIS A 193 12.97 -11.13 6.04
CA HIS A 193 11.86 -10.21 6.33
C HIS A 193 12.32 -8.76 6.19
N PHE A 194 11.64 -7.97 5.37
CA PHE A 194 12.01 -6.57 5.07
C PHE A 194 11.07 -5.58 5.76
N PHE A 195 11.63 -4.44 6.18
CA PHE A 195 10.91 -3.35 6.81
C PHE A 195 11.39 -2.00 6.28
N THR A 196 10.48 -1.04 6.14
CA THR A 196 10.87 0.37 6.14
C THR A 196 11.15 0.78 7.57
N SER A 197 12.24 1.48 7.82
CA SER A 197 12.52 2.04 9.14
C SER A 197 12.90 3.50 9.06
N PHE A 198 12.36 4.28 9.99
CA PHE A 198 12.62 5.70 10.21
C PHE A 198 13.26 5.94 11.59
N THR A 199 13.91 4.90 12.13
CA THR A 199 14.50 4.90 13.46
C THR A 199 15.94 5.41 13.46
N ASP A 200 16.52 5.53 14.66
CA ASP A 200 17.97 5.66 14.87
C ASP A 200 18.62 6.85 14.15
N GLY A 201 17.87 7.95 14.07
CA GLY A 201 18.34 9.19 13.44
C GLY A 201 18.24 9.21 11.92
N VAL A 202 17.47 8.31 11.31
CA VAL A 202 17.23 8.23 9.86
C VAL A 202 15.79 8.64 9.51
N PRO A 203 15.41 9.94 9.66
CA PRO A 203 14.03 10.39 9.50
C PRO A 203 13.52 10.32 8.06
N THR A 204 14.42 10.28 7.07
CA THR A 204 14.07 10.13 5.65
C THR A 204 13.77 8.69 5.26
N GLY A 205 14.06 7.72 6.12
CA GLY A 205 13.75 6.32 5.94
C GLY A 205 14.81 5.52 5.21
N HIS A 206 14.94 4.25 5.59
CA HIS A 206 15.81 3.25 4.99
C HIS A 206 15.12 1.87 4.98
N ILE A 207 15.76 0.87 4.36
CA ILE A 207 15.28 -0.52 4.38
C ILE A 207 16.19 -1.38 5.26
N ILE A 208 15.60 -2.01 6.28
CA ILE A 208 16.26 -3.02 7.11
C ILE A 208 15.63 -4.38 6.92
N ALA A 209 16.38 -5.43 7.25
CA ALA A 209 15.88 -6.80 7.24
C ALA A 209 16.54 -7.68 8.29
N PHE A 210 15.87 -8.77 8.65
CA PHE A 210 16.48 -9.89 9.36
C PHE A 210 16.06 -11.21 8.69
N ASP A 211 16.85 -12.27 8.90
CA ASP A 211 16.54 -13.59 8.37
C ASP A 211 15.71 -14.38 9.40
N SER A 212 14.77 -15.21 8.95
CA SER A 212 13.96 -16.07 9.83
C SER A 212 14.77 -16.95 10.78
N ALA A 213 16.02 -17.27 10.42
CA ALA A 213 16.94 -17.99 11.30
C ALA A 213 17.36 -17.14 12.52
N ASP A 214 17.52 -15.82 12.34
CA ASP A 214 17.80 -14.88 13.43
C ASP A 214 16.65 -14.86 14.44
N TRP A 215 15.43 -15.04 13.96
CA TRP A 215 14.27 -15.20 14.84
C TRP A 215 14.44 -16.34 15.82
N ASP A 216 14.88 -17.51 15.38
CA ASP A 216 14.92 -18.70 16.23
C ASP A 216 15.98 -18.59 17.34
N VAL A 217 17.06 -17.86 17.08
CA VAL A 217 18.18 -17.69 18.03
C VAL A 217 18.06 -16.43 18.91
N THR A 218 17.27 -15.44 18.50
CA THR A 218 17.08 -14.20 19.28
C THR A 218 16.24 -14.47 20.52
N HIS A 219 16.75 -14.12 21.71
CA HIS A 219 15.99 -14.20 22.96
C HIS A 219 14.73 -13.34 22.90
N ILE A 220 13.67 -13.68 23.67
CA ILE A 220 12.40 -12.93 23.65
C ILE A 220 12.58 -11.43 23.98
N ASP A 221 13.56 -11.12 24.82
CA ASP A 221 13.97 -9.76 25.17
C ASP A 221 15.17 -9.22 24.40
N GLY A 222 15.71 -9.99 23.46
CA GLY A 222 16.85 -9.61 22.64
C GLY A 222 16.50 -8.60 21.55
N THR A 223 17.53 -8.02 20.97
CA THR A 223 17.44 -7.18 19.77
C THR A 223 17.75 -8.04 18.55
N PHE A 224 16.90 -7.96 17.52
CA PHE A 224 17.19 -8.64 16.25
C PHE A 224 18.44 -8.05 15.60
N PRO A 225 19.28 -8.89 14.97
CA PRO A 225 20.44 -8.43 14.21
C PRO A 225 19.98 -7.83 12.86
N MET A 226 19.38 -6.65 12.92
CA MET A 226 18.89 -5.94 11.73
C MET A 226 20.04 -5.60 10.79
N GLN A 227 19.91 -5.99 9.53
CA GLN A 227 20.82 -5.68 8.44
C GLN A 227 20.24 -4.51 7.64
N GLU A 228 21.01 -3.45 7.43
CA GLU A 228 20.65 -2.40 6.48
C GLU A 228 20.80 -2.94 5.05
N ILE A 229 19.69 -2.95 4.30
CA ILE A 229 19.64 -3.41 2.91
C ILE A 229 19.75 -2.23 1.96
N VAL A 230 19.04 -1.13 2.27
CA VAL A 230 19.10 0.11 1.48
C VAL A 230 19.27 1.25 2.47
N PRO A 231 20.37 2.02 2.41
CA PRO A 231 20.56 3.17 3.29
C PRO A 231 19.58 4.30 2.96
N ALA A 232 19.58 5.34 3.78
CA ALA A 232 18.84 6.57 3.50
C ALA A 232 19.23 7.16 2.13
N ASP A 233 18.26 7.79 1.46
CA ASP A 233 18.54 8.48 0.20
C ASP A 233 19.60 9.58 0.41
N PRO A 234 20.70 9.58 -0.35
CA PRO A 234 21.82 10.50 -0.12
C PRO A 234 21.47 11.97 -0.46
N GLU A 235 20.42 12.21 -1.25
CA GLU A 235 19.91 13.55 -1.53
C GLU A 235 18.90 14.03 -0.47
N GLY A 236 18.56 13.18 0.50
CA GLY A 236 17.66 13.49 1.60
C GLY A 236 16.18 13.40 1.24
N HIS A 237 15.83 12.71 0.15
CA HIS A 237 14.42 12.47 -0.19
C HIS A 237 13.75 11.52 0.80
N GLN A 238 12.51 11.81 1.16
CA GLN A 238 11.73 10.98 2.06
C GLN A 238 11.30 9.69 1.36
N LEU A 239 11.59 8.53 1.92
CA LEU A 239 10.97 7.26 1.55
C LEU A 239 9.49 7.29 1.97
N GLN A 240 8.59 7.30 0.99
CA GLN A 240 7.15 7.32 1.21
C GLN A 240 6.58 5.91 1.39
N SER A 241 7.01 4.97 0.54
CA SER A 241 6.57 3.58 0.61
C SER A 241 7.58 2.64 -0.02
N ALA A 242 7.48 1.36 0.37
CA ALA A 242 8.29 0.29 -0.20
C ALA A 242 7.42 -0.96 -0.41
N HIS A 243 7.62 -1.64 -1.53
CA HIS A 243 6.83 -2.80 -1.92
C HIS A 243 7.74 -3.94 -2.38
N LEU A 244 7.54 -5.14 -1.84
CA LEU A 244 8.27 -6.34 -2.24
C LEU A 244 7.49 -7.10 -3.33
N ILE A 245 7.99 -7.02 -4.56
CA ILE A 245 7.42 -7.64 -5.76
C ILE A 245 8.12 -8.98 -6.01
N GLY A 246 7.33 -10.04 -6.22
CA GLY A 246 7.84 -11.40 -6.51
C GLY A 246 8.82 -11.96 -5.46
N GLY A 247 8.82 -11.41 -4.24
CA GLY A 247 9.75 -11.76 -3.16
C GLY A 247 11.22 -11.39 -3.43
N ARG A 248 11.51 -10.54 -4.43
CA ARG A 248 12.89 -10.31 -4.92
C ARG A 248 13.20 -8.88 -5.32
N LEU A 249 12.20 -8.11 -5.73
CA LEU A 249 12.34 -6.73 -6.17
C LEU A 249 11.71 -5.82 -5.12
N LEU A 250 12.46 -4.85 -4.61
CA LEU A 250 11.91 -3.74 -3.84
C LEU A 250 11.63 -2.58 -4.79
N ALA A 251 10.37 -2.18 -4.91
CA ALA A 251 10.00 -0.90 -5.49
C ALA A 251 9.86 0.13 -4.37
N LEU A 252 10.75 1.12 -4.36
CA LEU A 252 10.81 2.20 -3.39
C LEU A 252 10.25 3.46 -4.03
N ILE A 253 9.36 4.15 -3.31
CA ILE A 253 8.78 5.42 -3.74
C ILE A 253 9.32 6.50 -2.83
N TYR A 254 10.15 7.39 -3.39
CA TYR A 254 10.69 8.55 -2.72
C TYR A 254 9.88 9.81 -3.07
N LEU A 255 9.79 10.75 -2.15
CA LEU A 255 9.26 12.09 -2.40
C LEU A 255 10.39 13.06 -2.70
N LYS A 256 10.54 13.38 -3.97
CA LYS A 256 11.38 14.47 -4.47
C LYS A 256 10.50 15.69 -4.69
N HIS A 257 10.60 16.65 -3.77
CA HIS A 257 9.78 17.88 -3.79
C HIS A 257 8.27 17.60 -3.88
N ALA A 258 7.77 16.65 -3.08
CA ALA A 258 6.38 16.19 -3.09
C ALA A 258 5.90 15.47 -4.38
N CYS A 259 6.82 15.20 -5.32
CA CYS A 259 6.58 14.34 -6.47
C CYS A 259 7.21 12.96 -6.24
N ALA A 260 6.64 11.93 -6.85
CA ALA A 260 7.16 10.58 -6.74
C ALA A 260 8.43 10.37 -7.60
N SER A 261 9.42 9.72 -7.00
CA SER A 261 10.57 9.13 -7.68
C SER A 261 10.59 7.65 -7.36
N VAL A 262 10.49 6.80 -8.37
CA VAL A 262 10.42 5.36 -8.19
C VAL A 262 11.82 4.77 -8.37
N VAL A 263 12.27 3.97 -7.41
CA VAL A 263 13.57 3.28 -7.48
C VAL A 263 13.36 1.79 -7.29
N PHE A 264 13.97 1.00 -8.17
CA PHE A 264 13.91 -0.45 -8.15
C PHE A 264 15.23 -1.00 -7.59
N ILE A 265 15.13 -1.83 -6.54
CA ILE A 265 16.26 -2.42 -5.84
C ILE A 265 16.14 -3.94 -5.84
N ASP A 266 17.25 -4.65 -6.02
CA ASP A 266 17.31 -6.09 -5.78
C ASP A 266 17.32 -6.38 -4.27
N ALA A 267 16.24 -6.98 -3.78
CA ALA A 267 16.04 -7.23 -2.35
C ALA A 267 17.09 -8.16 -1.73
N ARG A 268 17.83 -8.94 -2.55
CA ARG A 268 18.81 -9.90 -2.05
C ARG A 268 20.12 -9.24 -1.63
N ASN A 269 20.51 -8.18 -2.32
CA ASN A 269 21.82 -7.55 -2.17
C ASN A 269 21.75 -6.02 -1.98
N GLY A 270 20.55 -5.41 -2.02
CA GLY A 270 20.37 -3.98 -1.83
C GLY A 270 20.81 -3.12 -3.01
N LYS A 271 21.22 -3.72 -4.14
CA LYS A 271 21.76 -2.97 -5.27
C LYS A 271 20.63 -2.34 -6.11
N PRO A 272 20.80 -1.07 -6.53
CA PRO A 272 19.90 -0.45 -7.50
C PRO A 272 19.90 -1.20 -8.83
N LEU A 273 18.69 -1.47 -9.32
CA LEU A 273 18.43 -1.93 -10.69
C LEU A 273 18.15 -0.73 -11.60
N GLY A 274 17.64 0.36 -11.03
CA GLY A 274 17.52 1.68 -11.65
C GLY A 274 16.26 2.41 -11.19
N SER A 275 15.95 3.54 -11.82
CA SER A 275 14.83 4.41 -11.44
C SER A 275 13.80 4.54 -12.56
N ALA A 276 12.59 4.92 -12.14
CA ALA A 276 11.60 5.53 -12.99
C ALA A 276 11.34 6.97 -12.51
N ASP A 277 12.15 7.92 -13.02
CA ASP A 277 11.97 9.37 -12.90
C ASP A 277 11.77 10.09 -14.27
N ALA A 278 11.37 11.36 -14.25
CA ALA A 278 11.07 12.13 -15.47
C ALA A 278 12.28 12.38 -16.40
N GLU A 279 13.52 12.25 -15.92
CA GLU A 279 14.74 12.50 -16.71
C GLU A 279 15.37 11.21 -17.26
N ALA A 280 15.05 10.04 -16.68
CA ALA A 280 15.68 8.76 -16.98
C ALA A 280 14.71 7.56 -17.16
N THR A 281 13.39 7.70 -16.95
CA THR A 281 12.47 6.59 -17.29
C THR A 281 12.17 6.52 -18.77
N HIS A 282 12.87 5.63 -19.44
CA HIS A 282 12.46 5.08 -20.72
C HIS A 282 11.94 3.65 -20.53
N GLY A 283 10.94 3.46 -19.66
CA GLY A 283 10.17 2.21 -19.49
C GLY A 283 10.91 0.94 -19.08
N ASN A 284 12.24 0.86 -19.17
CA ASN A 284 13.04 -0.35 -18.97
C ASN A 284 14.19 -0.09 -17.99
N VAL A 285 14.25 -0.87 -16.92
CA VAL A 285 15.25 -0.73 -15.85
C VAL A 285 16.11 -1.99 -15.78
N ALA A 286 17.39 -1.90 -16.13
CA ALA A 286 18.30 -3.06 -16.27
C ALA A 286 18.86 -3.56 -14.93
N ALA A 287 18.63 -4.83 -14.57
CA ALA A 287 19.11 -5.38 -13.29
C ALA A 287 20.54 -5.95 -13.29
N ASP A 288 21.03 -6.26 -12.09
CA ASP A 288 22.31 -6.94 -11.82
C ASP A 288 22.39 -8.30 -12.58
N PRO A 289 23.50 -8.59 -13.29
CA PRO A 289 23.73 -9.83 -14.04
C PRO A 289 23.57 -11.15 -13.25
N GLU A 290 23.74 -11.13 -11.92
CA GLU A 290 23.61 -12.34 -11.08
C GLU A 290 22.15 -12.62 -10.64
N THR A 291 21.21 -11.79 -11.11
CA THR A 291 19.77 -11.93 -10.83
C THR A 291 19.11 -12.96 -11.73
N GLN A 292 19.13 -14.23 -11.30
CA GLN A 292 18.35 -15.29 -11.95
C GLN A 292 16.91 -15.32 -11.41
N VAL A 293 15.97 -14.75 -12.16
CA VAL A 293 14.53 -14.96 -11.94
C VAL A 293 14.07 -16.18 -12.76
N PRO A 294 13.53 -17.24 -12.13
CA PRO A 294 12.85 -18.30 -12.86
C PRO A 294 11.50 -17.76 -13.32
N ILE A 295 11.44 -17.35 -14.59
CA ILE A 295 10.19 -16.98 -15.26
C ILE A 295 9.56 -18.31 -15.74
N PRO A 296 8.34 -18.68 -15.30
CA PRO A 296 7.62 -19.80 -15.88
C PRO A 296 7.56 -19.65 -17.40
N LYS A 297 7.84 -20.73 -18.16
CA LYS A 297 7.97 -20.66 -19.62
C LYS A 297 6.72 -20.11 -20.33
N GLU A 298 5.56 -20.17 -19.67
CA GLU A 298 4.28 -19.66 -20.16
C GLU A 298 4.09 -18.14 -19.96
N GLU A 299 4.88 -17.52 -19.09
CA GLU A 299 4.82 -16.09 -18.74
C GLU A 299 5.82 -15.23 -19.54
N ALA A 300 6.71 -15.82 -20.32
CA ALA A 300 7.71 -15.10 -21.10
C ALA A 300 7.09 -14.41 -22.34
N ARG A 301 6.27 -13.38 -22.14
CA ARG A 301 5.84 -12.50 -23.24
C ARG A 301 6.97 -11.54 -23.60
N HIS A 302 7.22 -11.41 -24.90
CA HIS A 302 8.18 -10.46 -25.42
C HIS A 302 7.45 -9.14 -25.67
N ALA A 303 7.68 -8.14 -24.82
CA ALA A 303 7.20 -6.79 -25.09
C ALA A 303 8.15 -6.07 -26.07
N LYS A 304 7.58 -5.32 -27.01
CA LYS A 304 8.27 -4.34 -27.83
C LYS A 304 7.46 -3.04 -27.90
N GLU A 305 8.19 -1.96 -27.67
CA GLU A 305 7.98 -0.54 -28.04
C GLU A 305 6.73 0.20 -27.55
N GLY A 306 7.00 1.10 -26.58
CA GLY A 306 6.19 2.24 -26.18
C GLY A 306 6.74 2.75 -24.85
N GLN A 307 7.66 3.72 -24.85
CA GLN A 307 8.18 4.30 -23.62
C GLN A 307 7.02 4.93 -22.84
N VAL A 308 6.80 4.46 -21.61
CA VAL A 308 5.85 5.05 -20.68
C VAL A 308 6.55 6.18 -19.93
N VAL A 309 6.00 7.39 -20.03
CA VAL A 309 6.49 8.56 -19.29
C VAL A 309 5.65 8.72 -18.02
N ILE A 310 6.31 8.67 -16.87
CA ILE A 310 5.73 9.12 -15.60
C ILE A 310 5.95 10.63 -15.53
N PRO A 311 4.89 11.46 -15.44
CA PRO A 311 5.01 12.91 -15.39
C PRO A 311 5.83 13.38 -14.18
N GLU A 312 6.59 14.45 -14.36
CA GLU A 312 7.41 15.06 -13.29
C GLU A 312 6.57 15.46 -12.06
N HIS A 313 5.38 16.05 -12.27
CA HIS A 313 4.46 16.46 -11.21
C HIS A 313 3.42 15.38 -10.91
N SER A 314 3.87 14.17 -10.60
CA SER A 314 3.00 13.04 -10.31
C SER A 314 3.28 12.39 -8.95
N ALA A 315 2.32 11.60 -8.50
CA ALA A 315 2.45 10.72 -7.35
C ALA A 315 2.20 9.26 -7.76
N ILE A 316 2.82 8.34 -7.04
CA ILE A 316 2.52 6.91 -7.11
C ILE A 316 1.79 6.54 -5.83
N THR A 317 0.46 6.39 -5.92
CA THR A 317 -0.42 6.29 -4.74
C THR A 317 -0.76 4.86 -4.35
N SER A 318 -0.53 3.89 -5.24
CA SER A 318 -0.76 2.48 -4.97
C SER A 318 0.18 1.63 -5.79
N ILE A 319 0.75 0.58 -5.17
CA ILE A 319 1.38 -0.54 -5.85
C ILE A 319 0.70 -1.82 -5.38
N SER A 320 0.14 -2.58 -6.33
CA SER A 320 -0.43 -3.89 -6.12
C SER A 320 0.45 -4.95 -6.79
N CYS A 321 0.83 -5.96 -6.03
CA CYS A 321 1.59 -7.10 -6.53
C CYS A 321 1.22 -8.35 -5.72
N ARG A 322 1.52 -9.52 -6.27
CA ARG A 322 1.49 -10.77 -5.53
C ARG A 322 2.91 -11.23 -5.25
N SER A 323 3.10 -11.93 -4.14
CA SER A 323 4.40 -12.51 -3.78
C SER A 323 4.83 -13.61 -4.73
N ASP A 324 3.89 -14.24 -5.43
CA ASP A 324 4.09 -15.33 -6.38
C ASP A 324 3.94 -14.92 -7.85
N ALA A 325 3.85 -13.61 -8.14
CA ALA A 325 3.76 -13.09 -9.49
C ALA A 325 4.95 -12.18 -9.83
N ASN A 326 5.25 -12.10 -11.13
CA ASN A 326 6.30 -11.24 -11.68
C ASN A 326 5.77 -9.89 -12.16
N ASP A 327 4.44 -9.73 -12.24
CA ASP A 327 3.79 -8.48 -12.60
C ASP A 327 3.32 -7.70 -11.36
N PHE A 328 3.25 -6.39 -11.54
CA PHE A 328 2.74 -5.46 -10.55
C PHE A 328 2.06 -4.30 -11.25
N TYR A 329 1.20 -3.61 -10.51
CA TYR A 329 0.34 -2.57 -11.02
C TYR A 329 0.50 -1.37 -10.13
N PHE A 330 0.72 -0.19 -10.71
CA PHE A 330 0.80 1.03 -9.93
C PHE A 330 -0.01 2.16 -10.52
N THR A 331 -0.63 2.93 -9.64
CA THR A 331 -1.49 4.06 -10.01
C THR A 331 -0.66 5.33 -10.03
N VAL A 332 -0.72 6.05 -11.15
CA VAL A 332 -0.11 7.36 -11.30
C VAL A 332 -1.19 8.41 -11.18
N ASP A 333 -0.96 9.36 -10.27
CA ASP A 333 -1.83 10.50 -10.01
C ASP A 333 -1.17 11.80 -10.44
N THR A 334 -1.97 12.74 -10.93
CA THR A 334 -1.55 14.10 -11.26
C THR A 334 -2.59 15.09 -10.74
N TRP A 335 -2.23 16.37 -10.64
CA TRP A 335 -3.19 17.41 -10.25
C TRP A 335 -4.26 17.70 -11.32
N VAL A 336 -3.96 17.41 -12.59
CA VAL A 336 -4.71 17.97 -13.73
C VAL A 336 -5.40 16.92 -14.59
N ALA A 337 -5.04 15.65 -14.46
CA ALA A 337 -5.64 14.55 -15.20
C ALA A 337 -6.04 13.39 -14.27
N PRO A 338 -7.15 12.70 -14.56
CA PRO A 338 -7.55 11.50 -13.82
C PRO A 338 -6.42 10.46 -13.73
N SER A 339 -6.41 9.73 -12.62
CA SER A 339 -5.44 8.67 -12.38
C SER A 339 -5.45 7.62 -13.48
N TYR A 340 -4.28 7.10 -13.80
CA TYR A 340 -4.14 5.97 -14.72
C TYR A 340 -3.24 4.89 -14.11
N VAL A 341 -3.35 3.67 -14.63
CA VAL A 341 -2.63 2.51 -14.09
C VAL A 341 -1.59 2.05 -15.09
N LEU A 342 -0.37 1.88 -14.60
CA LEU A 342 0.74 1.26 -15.31
C LEU A 342 0.95 -0.16 -14.81
N LYS A 343 1.38 -1.03 -15.71
CA LYS A 343 1.81 -2.40 -15.41
C LYS A 343 3.32 -2.44 -15.45
N GLY A 344 3.94 -2.91 -14.37
CA GLY A 344 5.33 -3.34 -14.36
C GLY A 344 5.41 -4.87 -14.45
N GLU A 345 6.47 -5.37 -15.08
CA GLU A 345 6.77 -6.80 -15.17
C GLU A 345 8.26 -7.05 -15.03
N LEU A 346 8.63 -8.03 -14.21
CA LEU A 346 9.99 -8.55 -14.12
C LEU A 346 10.27 -9.47 -15.32
N ILE A 347 11.09 -9.02 -16.26
CA ILE A 347 11.44 -9.76 -17.48
C ILE A 347 12.94 -10.08 -17.54
N LYS A 348 13.36 -10.86 -18.55
CA LYS A 348 14.78 -11.07 -18.88
C LYS A 348 15.13 -10.36 -20.17
N ASN A 349 16.19 -9.56 -20.13
CA ASN A 349 16.71 -8.91 -21.31
C ASN A 349 17.46 -9.90 -22.22
N LYS A 350 17.88 -9.42 -23.40
CA LYS A 350 18.61 -10.24 -24.39
C LYS A 350 19.93 -10.83 -23.88
N ALA A 351 20.52 -10.25 -22.83
CA ALA A 351 21.72 -10.74 -22.16
C ALA A 351 21.41 -11.71 -21.01
N GLY A 352 20.13 -12.09 -20.82
CA GLY A 352 19.66 -12.99 -19.77
C GLY A 352 19.56 -12.35 -18.38
N ARG A 353 19.77 -11.04 -18.26
CA ARG A 353 19.68 -10.30 -16.99
C ARG A 353 18.24 -9.93 -16.71
N CYS A 354 17.85 -9.93 -15.44
CA CYS A 354 16.54 -9.43 -15.05
C CYS A 354 16.41 -7.94 -15.41
N GLU A 355 15.21 -7.47 -15.72
CA GLU A 355 14.89 -6.05 -15.88
C GLU A 355 13.42 -5.81 -15.53
N VAL A 356 13.07 -4.56 -15.23
CA VAL A 356 11.66 -4.16 -15.07
C VAL A 356 11.21 -3.50 -16.35
N ASP A 357 10.16 -4.05 -16.98
CA ASP A 357 9.46 -3.46 -18.12
C ASP A 357 8.16 -2.81 -17.65
N ILE A 358 7.94 -1.56 -18.01
CA ILE A 358 6.75 -0.78 -17.64
C ILE A 358 5.94 -0.44 -18.89
N SER A 359 4.67 -0.81 -18.87
CA SER A 359 3.72 -0.63 -19.97
C SER A 359 2.39 -0.04 -19.48
N SER A 360 1.65 0.63 -20.38
CA SER A 360 0.28 1.08 -20.11
C SER A 360 -0.72 -0.05 -20.29
N ILE A 361 -1.73 -0.14 -19.41
CA ILE A 361 -2.76 -1.18 -19.45
C ILE A 361 -3.92 -0.79 -20.37
N ASN A 362 -4.09 0.51 -20.63
CA ASN A 362 -5.17 1.04 -21.45
C ASN A 362 -4.66 2.26 -22.23
N PRO A 363 -4.21 2.11 -23.47
CA PRO A 363 -4.18 3.24 -24.39
C PRO A 363 -5.64 3.59 -24.70
N SER A 364 -6.28 4.43 -23.90
CA SER A 364 -7.56 4.99 -24.33
C SER A 364 -7.26 5.81 -25.59
N GLU A 365 -7.81 5.41 -26.73
CA GLU A 365 -7.67 6.12 -28.03
C GLU A 365 -8.27 7.54 -28.00
N THR A 366 -8.87 7.93 -26.88
CA THR A 366 -9.37 9.28 -26.61
C THR A 366 -8.59 9.90 -25.46
N ALA A 367 -7.30 10.14 -25.65
CA ALA A 367 -6.63 11.17 -24.86
C ALA A 367 -7.28 12.50 -25.25
N THR A 368 -8.35 12.89 -24.53
CA THR A 368 -8.78 14.29 -24.55
C THR A 368 -7.55 15.10 -24.19
N GLN A 369 -7.12 15.98 -25.09
CA GLN A 369 -6.01 16.89 -24.85
C GLN A 369 -6.33 17.62 -23.54
N GLU A 370 -5.61 17.27 -22.47
CA GLU A 370 -5.85 17.88 -21.17
C GLU A 370 -5.53 19.37 -21.29
N THR A 371 -6.53 20.21 -21.03
CA THR A 371 -6.40 21.67 -21.19
C THR A 371 -5.82 22.33 -19.95
N LEU A 372 -5.74 21.58 -18.85
CA LEU A 372 -5.17 22.02 -17.59
C LEU A 372 -3.67 21.71 -17.54
N VAL A 373 -2.90 22.64 -16.98
CA VAL A 373 -1.45 22.52 -16.79
C VAL A 373 -1.11 22.69 -15.32
N CYS A 374 -0.04 22.04 -14.88
CA CYS A 374 0.49 22.16 -13.53
C CYS A 374 1.97 22.50 -13.60
N SER A 375 2.37 23.52 -12.84
CA SER A 375 3.76 23.88 -12.62
C SER A 375 4.08 23.80 -11.12
N GLN A 376 5.30 23.41 -10.79
CA GLN A 376 5.82 23.51 -9.44
C GLN A 376 6.63 24.80 -9.29
N VAL A 377 6.43 25.50 -8.18
CA VAL A 377 7.22 26.65 -7.76
C VAL A 377 7.69 26.48 -6.33
N PHE A 378 8.73 27.21 -5.93
CA PHE A 378 9.23 27.21 -4.55
C PHE A 378 9.07 28.60 -3.93
N TYR A 379 8.19 28.70 -2.95
CA TYR A 379 7.99 29.91 -2.18
C TYR A 379 9.00 30.01 -1.03
N SER A 380 9.55 31.20 -0.79
CA SER A 380 10.38 31.45 0.40
C SER A 380 9.49 31.84 1.57
N SER A 381 9.42 30.97 2.57
CA SER A 381 8.79 31.26 3.85
C SER A 381 9.49 32.41 4.59
N TYR A 382 8.86 32.91 5.65
CA TYR A 382 9.39 34.01 6.48
C TYR A 382 10.81 33.73 7.01
N ASP A 383 11.14 32.48 7.31
CA ASP A 383 12.44 32.03 7.81
C ASP A 383 13.44 31.67 6.69
N GLY A 384 13.06 31.84 5.43
CA GLY A 384 13.86 31.48 4.26
C GLY A 384 13.66 30.04 3.77
N THR A 385 12.93 29.20 4.50
CA THR A 385 12.63 27.82 4.09
C THR A 385 11.90 27.81 2.74
N LYS A 386 12.32 26.93 1.82
CA LYS A 386 11.67 26.76 0.52
C LYS A 386 10.49 25.79 0.63
N VAL A 387 9.30 26.28 0.34
CA VAL A 387 8.06 25.51 0.37
C VAL A 387 7.63 25.21 -1.07
N PRO A 388 7.55 23.94 -1.50
CA PRO A 388 7.03 23.60 -2.81
C PRO A 388 5.53 23.91 -2.87
N MET A 389 5.09 24.52 -3.97
CA MET A 389 3.69 24.78 -4.28
C MET A 389 3.41 24.35 -5.72
N PHE A 390 2.22 23.81 -5.94
CA PHE A 390 1.74 23.47 -7.28
C PHE A 390 0.72 24.52 -7.73
N ILE A 391 0.92 25.06 -8.92
CA ILE A 391 0.03 26.05 -9.54
C ILE A 391 -0.61 25.36 -10.74
N CYS A 392 -1.93 25.15 -10.68
CA CYS A 392 -2.70 24.45 -11.69
C CYS A 392 -3.72 25.40 -12.33
N HIS A 393 -3.84 25.41 -13.65
CA HIS A 393 -4.79 26.28 -14.34
C HIS A 393 -5.01 25.85 -15.79
N PRO A 394 -6.00 26.40 -16.52
CA PRO A 394 -6.08 26.22 -17.97
C PRO A 394 -4.84 26.76 -18.68
N HIS A 395 -4.29 26.02 -19.64
CA HIS A 395 -3.07 26.37 -20.38
C HIS A 395 -3.12 27.74 -21.09
N ASP A 396 -4.31 28.21 -21.47
CA ASP A 396 -4.58 29.47 -22.15
C ASP A 396 -4.94 30.62 -21.18
N LEU A 397 -4.80 30.42 -19.87
CA LEU A 397 -5.12 31.44 -18.87
C LEU A 397 -4.10 32.59 -18.88
N ASP A 398 -4.58 33.82 -19.03
CA ASP A 398 -3.73 35.02 -18.88
C ASP A 398 -3.39 35.25 -17.41
N LEU A 399 -2.15 34.93 -17.03
CA LEU A 399 -1.66 35.10 -15.66
C LEU A 399 -1.28 36.55 -15.31
N ASN A 400 -1.38 37.50 -16.26
CA ASN A 400 -1.05 38.91 -16.02
C ASN A 400 -2.23 39.73 -15.44
N ARG A 401 -3.40 39.11 -15.32
CA ARG A 401 -4.60 39.72 -14.71
C ARG A 401 -5.02 38.92 -13.48
N PRO A 402 -5.76 39.54 -12.54
CA PRO A 402 -6.33 38.81 -11.42
C PRO A 402 -7.24 37.67 -11.90
N GLN A 403 -7.04 36.48 -11.33
CA GLN A 403 -7.88 35.30 -11.59
C GLN A 403 -8.48 34.82 -10.27
N PRO A 404 -9.63 34.13 -10.29
CA PRO A 404 -10.13 33.40 -9.11
C PRO A 404 -9.05 32.42 -8.63
N LEU A 405 -8.83 32.36 -7.31
CA LEU A 405 -7.84 31.49 -6.70
C LEU A 405 -8.51 30.57 -5.68
N LEU A 406 -8.20 29.27 -5.75
CA LEU A 406 -8.52 28.29 -4.71
C LEU A 406 -7.22 27.77 -4.10
N LEU A 407 -6.90 28.24 -2.89
CA LEU A 407 -5.72 27.77 -2.16
C LEU A 407 -6.09 26.61 -1.22
N HIS A 408 -5.45 25.46 -1.40
CA HIS A 408 -5.65 24.26 -0.58
C HIS A 408 -4.36 23.86 0.15
N ALA A 409 -4.46 23.55 1.45
CA ALA A 409 -3.36 23.12 2.31
C ALA A 409 -3.87 22.28 3.50
N TYR A 410 -3.00 21.42 4.06
CA TYR A 410 -3.28 20.63 5.27
C TYR A 410 -2.33 21.00 6.42
N GLY A 411 -1.04 20.67 6.31
CA GLY A 411 0.00 21.20 7.21
C GLY A 411 0.07 20.56 8.59
N GLY A 412 -0.11 19.24 8.71
CA GLY A 412 0.03 18.54 9.99
C GLY A 412 0.23 17.02 9.85
N PHE A 413 0.52 16.36 10.98
CA PHE A 413 0.58 14.90 11.11
C PHE A 413 1.57 14.19 10.17
N CYS A 414 2.62 14.89 9.72
CA CYS A 414 3.58 14.38 8.74
C CYS A 414 2.93 13.86 7.44
N ASN A 415 1.74 14.34 7.10
CA ASN A 415 1.00 13.89 5.92
C ASN A 415 1.25 14.85 4.74
N PRO A 416 2.04 14.46 3.72
CA PRO A 416 2.31 15.32 2.59
C PRO A 416 1.08 15.43 1.67
N LEU A 417 0.76 16.65 1.23
CA LEU A 417 -0.14 16.83 0.09
C LEU A 417 0.65 16.56 -1.19
N ILE A 418 0.36 15.42 -1.80
CA ILE A 418 0.97 14.95 -3.06
C ILE A 418 -0.02 15.10 -4.22
N PRO A 419 0.46 15.07 -5.48
CA PRO A 419 -0.40 15.09 -6.66
C PRO A 419 -1.58 14.11 -6.57
N HIS A 420 -2.80 14.64 -6.72
CA HIS A 420 -4.03 13.87 -6.85
C HIS A 420 -5.05 14.63 -7.68
N PHE A 421 -5.85 13.91 -8.46
CA PHE A 421 -6.88 14.53 -9.29
C PHE A 421 -8.17 14.71 -8.49
N ASP A 422 -8.61 15.95 -8.35
CA ASP A 422 -9.90 16.29 -7.76
C ASP A 422 -10.85 16.85 -8.85
N PRO A 423 -11.98 16.19 -9.16
CA PRO A 423 -12.97 16.69 -10.10
C PRO A 423 -13.50 18.09 -9.75
N MET A 424 -13.59 18.45 -8.47
CA MET A 424 -14.03 19.77 -8.03
C MET A 424 -13.00 20.85 -8.35
N PHE A 425 -11.71 20.56 -8.18
CA PHE A 425 -10.65 21.47 -8.60
C PHE A 425 -10.63 21.61 -10.14
N ALA A 426 -10.82 20.51 -10.87
CA ALA A 426 -10.94 20.54 -12.32
C ALA A 426 -12.12 21.40 -12.80
N VAL A 427 -13.29 21.29 -12.15
CA VAL A 427 -14.46 22.12 -12.44
C VAL A 427 -14.18 23.59 -12.15
N PHE A 428 -13.54 23.89 -11.02
CA PHE A 428 -13.14 25.26 -10.68
C PHE A 428 -12.22 25.86 -11.75
N MET A 429 -11.14 25.15 -12.11
CA MET A 429 -10.21 25.61 -13.14
C MET A 429 -10.87 25.77 -14.51
N ARG A 430 -11.68 24.81 -14.96
CA ARG A 430 -12.28 24.80 -16.30
C ARG A 430 -13.42 25.82 -16.44
N ASN A 431 -14.32 25.89 -15.47
CA ASN A 431 -15.56 26.66 -15.61
C ASN A 431 -15.44 28.06 -15.01
N LEU A 432 -14.68 28.22 -13.93
CA LEU A 432 -14.46 29.52 -13.30
C LEU A 432 -13.16 30.17 -13.78
N ARG A 433 -12.40 29.49 -14.65
CA ARG A 433 -11.12 29.97 -15.18
C ARG A 433 -10.16 30.37 -14.05
N GLY A 434 -10.20 29.62 -12.95
CA GLY A 434 -9.41 29.86 -11.76
C GLY A 434 -8.05 29.15 -11.76
N VAL A 435 -7.26 29.49 -10.74
CA VAL A 435 -5.96 28.93 -10.37
C VAL A 435 -6.08 28.12 -9.09
#